data_AF-A0A975PPE2-F1
#
_entry.id   AF-A0A975PPE2-F1
#
_cell.length_a   1.000
_cell.length_b   1.000
_cell.length_c   1.000
_cell.angle_alpha   90.00
_cell.angle_beta   90.00
_cell.angle_gamma   90.00
#
_symmetry.space_group_name_H-M   'P 1'
#
loop_
_entity.id
_entity.type
_entity.pdbx_description
1 polymer ?
#
loop_
_entity_poly.entity_id
_entity_poly.type
_entity_poly.pdbx_seq_one_letter_code
_entity_poly.pdbx_strand_id
1 'polypeptide(L)'
;MEYRTTEALTLLGGFDFGSVDAPDGDLDRKALSFGARYQNEGGLSWRARAEFRRDRGESLGADRDQDAFLFVGSGRYDISDASRLVFSIDYADIDADDTSFVSGEYIDAQIGYAYRPILDDKLNLLFKYRYLKDTVGQEIDGGDGRGPRQVSHILSLDADYDLNRAWTLGAKIGGRWGQSAPDDTIALADNDAYLGVINARYHLTHKWDLLLEGRYLEASDAGLSEAGFVGAAYRHIGNNVKLGVGYNTGRFSDDLSDLTYDDEGVFINFIAKF
;
A
#
# COMPACT_ATOMS: atom_id res chain seq x y z
N MET A 1 19.48 5.12 19.84
CA MET A 1 19.39 6.28 20.77
C MET A 1 18.19 7.13 20.38
N GLU A 2 17.45 7.61 21.38
CA GLU A 2 16.33 8.53 21.20
C GLU A 2 16.63 9.80 21.98
N TYR A 3 16.45 10.97 21.36
CA TYR A 3 16.67 12.27 21.97
C TYR A 3 15.45 13.15 21.77
N ARG A 4 14.78 13.49 22.85
CA ARG A 4 13.64 14.42 22.83
C ARG A 4 14.17 15.86 22.88
N THR A 5 14.05 16.60 21.78
CA THR A 5 14.53 17.98 21.68
C THR A 5 13.52 18.96 22.28
N THR A 6 12.23 18.74 22.04
CA THR A 6 11.11 19.51 22.63
C THR A 6 9.97 18.56 22.98
N GLU A 7 8.89 19.04 23.62
CA GLU A 7 7.69 18.22 23.84
C GLU A 7 7.09 17.67 22.54
N ALA A 8 7.25 18.42 21.44
CA ALA A 8 6.71 18.07 20.14
C ALA A 8 7.70 17.29 19.26
N LEU A 9 9.01 17.45 19.41
CA LEU A 9 10.03 16.90 18.51
C LEU A 9 10.93 15.86 19.21
N THR A 10 11.00 14.68 18.61
CA THR A 10 11.90 13.58 19.00
C THR A 10 12.80 13.20 17.85
N LEU A 11 14.10 13.10 18.10
CA LEU A 11 15.12 12.63 17.16
C LEU A 11 15.52 11.20 17.51
N LEU A 12 15.80 10.40 16.49
CA LEU A 12 16.15 8.99 16.58
C LEU A 12 17.47 8.79 15.82
N GLY A 13 18.40 8.07 16.42
CA GLY A 13 19.63 7.64 15.76
C GLY A 13 19.90 6.16 16.08
N GLY A 14 20.18 5.35 15.07
CA GLY A 14 20.46 3.93 15.22
C GLY A 14 21.75 3.56 14.50
N PHE A 15 22.51 2.64 15.10
CA PHE A 15 23.64 2.00 14.42
C PHE A 15 23.54 0.51 14.69
N ASP A 16 23.46 -0.27 13.63
CA ASP A 16 23.36 -1.72 13.69
C ASP A 16 24.62 -2.34 13.07
N PHE A 17 25.19 -3.34 13.73
CA PHE A 17 26.30 -4.14 13.22
C PHE A 17 26.08 -5.59 13.61
N GLY A 18 26.30 -6.52 12.68
CA GLY A 18 26.14 -7.95 12.96
C GLY A 18 26.26 -8.80 11.72
N SER A 19 26.30 -10.11 11.91
CA SER A 19 26.26 -11.08 10.83
C SER A 19 24.81 -11.52 10.58
N VAL A 20 24.45 -11.68 9.31
CA VAL A 20 23.14 -12.13 8.85
C VAL A 20 23.33 -13.42 8.06
N ASP A 21 22.73 -14.51 8.52
CA ASP A 21 22.73 -15.77 7.80
C ASP A 21 21.92 -15.60 6.50
N ALA A 22 22.55 -15.80 5.35
CA ALA A 22 21.86 -15.85 4.06
C ALA A 22 22.04 -17.23 3.40
N PRO A 23 21.15 -17.63 2.47
CA PRO A 23 21.15 -18.97 1.88
C PRO A 23 22.50 -19.40 1.26
N ASP A 24 23.30 -18.44 0.77
CA ASP A 24 24.58 -18.72 0.09
C ASP A 24 25.81 -18.16 0.83
N GLY A 25 25.69 -17.90 2.14
CA GLY A 25 26.80 -17.43 2.99
C GLY A 25 26.40 -16.31 3.95
N ASP A 26 27.21 -16.11 4.98
CA ASP A 26 26.97 -15.08 6.00
C ASP A 26 27.33 -13.69 5.46
N LEU A 27 26.51 -12.68 5.79
CA LEU A 27 26.71 -11.28 5.42
C LEU A 27 27.02 -10.44 6.64
N ASP A 28 28.11 -9.69 6.61
CA ASP A 28 28.42 -8.67 7.60
C ASP A 28 27.65 -7.37 7.28
N ARG A 29 26.66 -7.06 8.11
CA ARG A 29 25.83 -5.86 8.01
C ARG A 29 26.36 -4.73 8.86
N LYS A 30 26.40 -3.53 8.27
CA LYS A 30 26.54 -2.25 8.97
C LYS A 30 25.44 -1.31 8.49
N ALA A 31 24.62 -0.81 9.41
CA ALA A 31 23.56 0.15 9.10
C ALA A 31 23.63 1.36 10.02
N LEU A 32 23.36 2.54 9.45
CA LEU A 32 23.25 3.79 10.16
C LEU A 32 21.90 4.43 9.83
N SER A 33 21.10 4.69 10.84
CA SER A 33 19.78 5.29 10.69
C SER A 33 19.63 6.60 11.45
N PHE A 34 18.91 7.52 10.85
CA PHE A 34 18.52 8.79 11.45
C PHE A 34 17.04 9.02 11.22
N GLY A 35 16.33 9.43 12.26
CA GLY A 35 14.90 9.70 12.16
C GLY A 35 14.48 10.88 13.01
N ALA A 36 13.30 11.39 12.70
CA ALA A 36 12.65 12.43 13.46
C ALA A 36 11.15 12.17 13.50
N ARG A 37 10.53 12.49 14.64
CA ARG A 37 9.09 12.46 14.86
C ARG A 37 8.69 13.79 15.45
N TYR A 38 7.64 14.38 14.88
CA TYR A 38 7.01 15.57 15.38
C TYR A 38 5.52 15.34 15.60
N GLN A 39 4.99 15.89 16.69
CA GLN A 39 3.56 15.90 16.97
C GLN A 39 3.21 17.12 17.80
N ASN A 40 2.20 17.88 17.40
CA ASN A 40 1.70 19.02 18.16
C ASN A 40 0.19 18.91 18.42
N GLU A 41 -0.31 19.81 19.29
CA GLU A 41 -1.74 19.92 19.59
C GLU A 41 -2.55 20.51 18.43
N GLY A 42 -1.90 21.22 17.50
CA GLY A 42 -2.50 21.83 16.32
C GLY A 42 -2.81 20.85 15.18
N GLY A 43 -2.88 19.55 15.45
CA GLY A 43 -3.28 18.54 14.46
C GLY A 43 -2.20 18.11 13.47
N LEU A 44 -0.96 18.61 13.60
CA LEU A 44 0.16 18.18 12.76
C LEU A 44 0.96 17.08 13.45
N SER A 45 1.11 15.96 12.75
CA SER A 45 2.02 14.90 13.13
C SER A 45 2.79 14.42 11.91
N TRP A 46 4.08 14.16 12.07
CA TRP A 46 4.90 13.55 11.03
C TRP A 46 6.02 12.72 11.63
N ARG A 47 6.50 11.75 10.86
CA ARG A 47 7.67 10.94 11.16
C ARG A 47 8.44 10.69 9.89
N ALA A 48 9.75 10.68 9.98
CA ALA A 48 10.63 10.30 8.89
C ALA A 48 11.84 9.55 9.44
N ARG A 49 12.39 8.62 8.65
CA ARG A 49 13.62 7.89 8.93
C ARG A 49 14.36 7.63 7.63
N ALA A 50 15.65 7.93 7.62
CA ALA A 50 16.59 7.51 6.59
C ALA A 50 17.52 6.45 7.18
N GLU A 51 17.95 5.50 6.36
CA GLU A 51 18.90 4.45 6.72
C GLU A 51 19.86 4.19 5.56
N PHE A 52 21.14 4.17 5.88
CA PHE A 52 22.21 3.71 4.99
C PHE A 52 22.65 2.35 5.48
N ARG A 53 22.54 1.34 4.64
CA ARG A 53 22.90 -0.04 4.96
C ARG A 53 23.98 -0.52 3.99
N ARG A 54 24.94 -1.24 4.52
CA ARG A 54 26.02 -1.90 3.78
C ARG A 54 26.12 -3.32 4.27
N ASP A 55 25.89 -4.26 3.37
CA ASP A 55 26.07 -5.68 3.60
C ASP A 55 27.28 -6.14 2.76
N ARG A 56 28.20 -6.87 3.39
CA ARG A 56 29.41 -7.39 2.74
C ARG A 56 29.51 -8.89 3.00
N GLY A 57 29.86 -9.65 1.99
CA GLY A 57 30.02 -11.10 2.14
C GLY A 57 30.78 -11.70 0.98
N GLU A 58 31.02 -13.00 1.07
CA GLU A 58 31.69 -13.76 0.03
C GLU A 58 30.92 -15.06 -0.20
N SER A 59 30.64 -15.39 -1.46
CA SER A 59 30.04 -16.67 -1.81
C SER A 59 30.82 -17.30 -2.96
N LEU A 60 31.23 -18.56 -2.79
CA LEU A 60 31.97 -19.34 -3.79
C LEU A 60 33.23 -18.62 -4.36
N GLY A 61 33.87 -17.74 -3.58
CA GLY A 61 35.06 -17.00 -3.99
C GLY A 61 34.79 -15.70 -4.76
N ALA A 62 33.54 -15.23 -4.79
CA ALA A 62 33.15 -13.94 -5.35
C ALA A 62 32.60 -13.01 -4.26
N ASP A 63 32.95 -11.73 -4.34
CA ASP A 63 32.41 -10.69 -3.45
C ASP A 63 30.90 -10.57 -3.67
N ARG A 64 30.15 -10.52 -2.56
CA ARG A 64 28.69 -10.48 -2.54
C ARG A 64 28.24 -9.27 -1.73
N ASP A 65 28.42 -8.10 -2.33
CA ASP A 65 28.26 -6.82 -1.66
C ASP A 65 26.95 -6.13 -2.05
N GLN A 66 26.32 -5.46 -1.09
CA GLN A 66 25.08 -4.71 -1.28
C GLN A 66 25.11 -3.41 -0.47
N ASP A 67 24.85 -2.30 -1.14
CA ASP A 67 24.63 -1.00 -0.52
C ASP A 67 23.15 -0.62 -0.72
N ALA A 68 22.50 -0.13 0.33
CA ALA A 68 21.11 0.30 0.28
C ALA A 68 20.92 1.65 0.98
N PHE A 69 20.15 2.53 0.34
CA PHE A 69 19.62 3.74 0.96
C PHE A 69 18.10 3.64 1.05
N LEU A 70 17.60 3.71 2.27
CA LEU A 70 16.19 3.57 2.58
C LEU A 70 15.68 4.87 3.21
N PHE A 71 14.53 5.34 2.76
CA PHE A 71 13.86 6.48 3.38
C PHE A 71 12.36 6.22 3.50
N VAL A 72 11.84 6.38 4.71
CA VAL A 72 10.41 6.26 4.99
C VAL A 72 9.93 7.53 5.66
N GLY A 73 8.80 8.05 5.20
CA GLY A 73 8.21 9.29 5.68
C GLY A 73 6.70 9.18 5.72
N SER A 74 6.07 9.72 6.77
CA SER A 74 4.61 9.82 6.82
C SER A 74 4.20 11.03 7.62
N GLY A 75 3.13 11.70 7.19
CA GLY A 75 2.58 12.88 7.83
C GLY A 75 1.06 12.86 7.83
N ARG A 76 0.49 13.53 8.82
CA ARG A 76 -0.94 13.81 8.93
C ARG A 76 -1.13 15.24 9.42
N TYR A 77 -2.05 15.93 8.78
CA TYR A 77 -2.47 17.27 9.19
C TYR A 77 -4.00 17.31 9.29
N ASP A 78 -4.51 17.50 10.50
CA ASP A 78 -5.93 17.72 10.74
C ASP A 78 -6.25 19.19 10.43
N ILE A 79 -6.92 19.42 9.30
CA ILE A 79 -7.30 20.76 8.84
C ILE A 79 -8.49 21.26 9.66
N SER A 80 -9.40 20.35 10.00
CA SER A 80 -10.54 20.56 10.87
C SER A 80 -11.00 19.22 11.46
N ASP A 81 -11.98 19.25 12.34
CA ASP A 81 -12.66 18.04 12.83
C ASP A 81 -13.29 17.19 11.70
N ALA A 82 -13.54 17.78 10.52
CA ALA A 82 -14.15 17.13 9.36
C ALA A 82 -13.15 16.77 8.25
N SER A 83 -11.94 17.31 8.24
CA SER A 83 -11.02 17.19 7.11
C SER A 83 -9.58 16.96 7.55
N ARG A 84 -8.93 16.01 6.89
CA ARG A 84 -7.53 15.64 7.18
C ARG A 84 -6.77 15.39 5.89
N LEU A 85 -5.53 15.86 5.88
CA LEU A 85 -4.54 15.53 4.87
C LEU A 85 -3.61 14.45 5.43
N VAL A 86 -3.27 13.47 4.61
CA VAL A 86 -2.29 12.43 4.93
C VAL A 86 -1.28 12.37 3.81
N PHE A 87 -0.01 12.12 4.14
CA PHE A 87 1.07 11.94 3.21
C PHE A 87 1.92 10.75 3.64
N SER A 88 2.42 9.96 2.69
CA SER A 88 3.44 8.95 2.92
C SER A 88 4.42 8.90 1.77
N ILE A 89 5.65 8.48 2.07
CA ILE A 89 6.68 8.22 1.09
C ILE A 89 7.56 7.09 1.58
N ASP A 90 7.73 6.09 0.73
CA ASP A 90 8.67 5.00 0.92
C ASP A 90 9.63 5.02 -0.27
N TYR A 91 10.92 5.06 0.02
CA TYR A 91 12.00 5.11 -0.96
C TYR A 91 13.03 4.05 -0.60
N ALA A 92 13.42 3.26 -1.58
CA ALA A 92 14.54 2.34 -1.46
C ALA A 92 15.35 2.39 -2.76
N ASP A 93 16.65 2.55 -2.62
CA ASP A 93 17.62 2.39 -3.69
C ASP A 93 18.62 1.36 -3.23
N ILE A 94 18.74 0.28 -4.00
CA ILE A 94 19.54 -0.88 -3.65
C ILE A 94 20.46 -1.16 -4.82
N ASP A 95 21.76 -1.13 -4.54
CA ASP A 95 22.82 -1.49 -5.48
C ASP A 95 23.54 -2.73 -4.95
N ALA A 96 23.73 -3.71 -5.83
CA ALA A 96 24.36 -4.97 -5.49
C ALA A 96 25.31 -5.39 -6.61
N ASP A 97 26.49 -5.86 -6.20
CA ASP A 97 27.59 -6.19 -7.10
C ASP A 97 27.48 -7.61 -7.69
N ASP A 98 26.47 -8.38 -7.27
CA ASP A 98 26.20 -9.74 -7.72
C ASP A 98 24.75 -9.93 -8.19
N THR A 99 24.56 -10.79 -9.17
CA THR A 99 23.27 -11.20 -9.74
C THR A 99 22.38 -11.98 -8.77
N SER A 100 22.93 -12.51 -7.68
CA SER A 100 22.16 -13.19 -6.62
C SER A 100 21.38 -12.23 -5.73
N PHE A 101 21.66 -10.93 -5.79
CA PHE A 101 20.92 -9.90 -5.07
C PHE A 101 20.09 -9.04 -6.01
N VAL A 102 19.00 -8.52 -5.44
CA VAL A 102 18.11 -7.62 -6.14
C VAL A 102 18.68 -6.21 -6.07
N SER A 103 19.02 -5.65 -7.23
CA SER A 103 19.29 -4.23 -7.41
C SER A 103 18.06 -3.55 -8.01
N GLY A 104 17.77 -2.34 -7.56
CA GLY A 104 16.64 -1.58 -8.07
C GLY A 104 16.24 -0.42 -7.18
N GLU A 105 15.46 0.47 -7.78
CA GLU A 105 14.85 1.62 -7.14
C GLU A 105 13.34 1.38 -6.95
N TYR A 106 12.86 1.70 -5.76
CA TYR A 106 11.46 1.68 -5.36
C TYR A 106 11.09 3.06 -4.78
N ILE A 107 10.02 3.66 -5.29
CA ILE A 107 9.44 4.90 -4.79
C ILE A 107 7.93 4.72 -4.71
N ASP A 108 7.36 4.87 -3.52
CA ASP A 108 5.92 4.93 -3.31
C ASP A 108 5.59 6.20 -2.52
N ALA A 109 5.12 7.22 -3.23
CA ALA A 109 4.75 8.50 -2.63
C ALA A 109 3.23 8.73 -2.77
N GLN A 110 2.56 9.01 -1.66
CA GLN A 110 1.10 9.14 -1.61
C GLN A 110 0.69 10.42 -0.89
N ILE A 111 -0.37 11.06 -1.39
CA ILE A 111 -1.09 12.13 -0.70
C ILE A 111 -2.57 11.80 -0.71
N GLY A 112 -3.21 11.94 0.44
CA GLY A 112 -4.62 11.67 0.65
C GLY A 112 -5.32 12.84 1.29
N TYR A 113 -6.54 13.12 0.85
CA TYR A 113 -7.45 14.07 1.49
C TYR A 113 -8.74 13.34 1.86
N ALA A 114 -9.04 13.29 3.15
CA ALA A 114 -10.27 12.69 3.64
C ALA A 114 -11.21 13.75 4.21
N TYR A 115 -12.49 13.63 3.88
CA TYR A 115 -13.55 14.52 4.34
C TYR A 115 -14.74 13.74 4.90
N ARG A 116 -15.13 14.07 6.13
CA ARG A 116 -16.23 13.46 6.88
C ARG A 116 -16.97 14.54 7.67
N PRO A 117 -18.14 15.02 7.20
CA PRO A 117 -18.87 16.08 7.88
C PRO A 117 -19.30 15.69 9.30
N ILE A 118 -19.16 16.62 10.24
CA ILE A 118 -19.48 16.39 11.67
C ILE A 118 -21.00 16.46 11.93
N LEU A 119 -21.72 17.27 11.15
CA LEU A 119 -23.15 17.54 11.35
C LEU A 119 -24.07 16.46 10.79
N ASP A 120 -23.64 15.81 9.70
CA ASP A 120 -24.34 14.68 9.09
C ASP A 120 -23.29 13.65 8.69
N ASP A 121 -23.00 12.74 9.64
CA ASP A 121 -21.92 11.74 9.56
C ASP A 121 -22.20 10.59 8.56
N LYS A 122 -23.05 10.85 7.57
CA LYS A 122 -23.47 9.88 6.56
C LYS A 122 -22.50 9.81 5.39
N LEU A 123 -21.78 10.90 5.10
CA LEU A 123 -20.90 10.99 3.94
C LEU A 123 -19.43 10.86 4.35
N ASN A 124 -18.72 9.96 3.70
CA ASN A 124 -17.26 9.85 3.78
C ASN A 124 -16.68 9.99 2.38
N LEU A 125 -15.72 10.89 2.20
CA LEU A 125 -14.98 11.06 0.95
C LEU A 125 -13.50 10.87 1.20
N LEU A 126 -12.82 10.21 0.28
CA LEU A 126 -11.37 10.06 0.26
C LEU A 126 -10.86 10.27 -1.16
N PHE A 127 -10.02 11.29 -1.33
CA PHE A 127 -9.22 11.47 -2.52
C PHE A 127 -7.80 10.97 -2.24
N LYS A 128 -7.21 10.25 -3.19
CA LYS A 128 -5.83 9.76 -3.11
C LYS A 128 -5.11 10.01 -4.43
N TYR A 129 -3.87 10.48 -4.34
CA TYR A 129 -2.91 10.46 -5.43
C TYR A 129 -1.67 9.69 -4.98
N ARG A 130 -1.19 8.77 -5.82
CA ARG A 130 -0.01 7.94 -5.61
C ARG A 130 0.91 8.03 -6.81
N TYR A 131 2.19 8.22 -6.57
CA TYR A 131 3.25 8.00 -7.54
C TYR A 131 4.00 6.74 -7.11
N LEU A 132 4.04 5.75 -8.00
CA LEU A 132 4.70 4.48 -7.77
C LEU A 132 5.74 4.27 -8.86
N LYS A 133 7.00 4.08 -8.46
CA LYS A 133 8.08 3.58 -9.30
C LYS A 133 8.59 2.31 -8.65
N ASP A 134 8.42 1.19 -9.32
CA ASP A 134 8.93 -0.10 -8.87
C ASP A 134 9.73 -0.72 -10.00
N THR A 135 11.05 -0.70 -9.86
CA THR A 135 11.98 -1.33 -10.81
C THR A 135 12.50 -2.68 -10.32
N VAL A 136 12.18 -3.04 -9.08
CA VAL A 136 12.49 -4.35 -8.49
C VAL A 136 11.53 -5.41 -9.04
N GLY A 137 10.25 -5.03 -9.19
CA GLY A 137 9.18 -5.89 -9.67
C GLY A 137 8.32 -6.43 -8.54
N GLN A 138 7.03 -6.62 -8.82
CA GLN A 138 6.07 -7.14 -7.84
C GLN A 138 6.34 -8.61 -7.51
N GLU A 139 5.96 -9.04 -6.31
CA GLU A 139 5.97 -10.47 -5.97
C GLU A 139 4.76 -11.16 -6.62
N ILE A 140 4.97 -12.35 -7.17
CA ILE A 140 3.88 -13.17 -7.73
C ILE A 140 3.69 -14.36 -6.79
N ASP A 141 2.48 -14.51 -6.25
CA ASP A 141 2.16 -15.59 -5.33
C ASP A 141 2.42 -16.97 -5.99
N GLY A 142 3.29 -17.77 -5.36
CA GLY A 142 3.62 -19.11 -5.82
C GLY A 142 4.62 -19.18 -6.99
N GLY A 143 5.30 -18.09 -7.35
CA GLY A 143 6.36 -18.06 -8.36
C GLY A 143 7.74 -17.66 -7.80
N ASP A 144 8.82 -18.25 -8.32
CA ASP A 144 10.21 -17.91 -7.96
C ASP A 144 10.78 -16.72 -8.77
N GLY A 145 9.93 -15.89 -9.38
CA GLY A 145 10.32 -14.87 -10.36
C GLY A 145 9.92 -13.44 -9.98
N ARG A 146 10.64 -12.46 -10.53
CA ARG A 146 10.25 -11.04 -10.47
C ARG A 146 8.97 -10.85 -11.28
N GLY A 147 7.97 -10.22 -10.68
CA GLY A 147 6.77 -9.78 -11.36
C GLY A 147 6.93 -8.44 -12.07
N PRO A 148 5.80 -7.85 -12.51
CA PRO A 148 5.82 -6.64 -13.31
C PRO A 148 6.50 -5.47 -12.61
N ARG A 149 7.25 -4.70 -13.40
CA ARG A 149 7.84 -3.41 -13.00
C ARG A 149 6.98 -2.29 -13.55
N GLN A 150 6.96 -1.14 -12.87
CA GLN A 150 6.13 -0.02 -13.31
C GLN A 150 6.61 1.35 -12.87
N VAL A 151 6.16 2.36 -13.62
CA VAL A 151 6.20 3.77 -13.24
C VAL A 151 4.82 4.36 -13.50
N SER A 152 4.08 4.66 -12.44
CA SER A 152 2.65 4.91 -12.52
C SER A 152 2.24 6.08 -11.62
N HIS A 153 1.39 6.94 -12.17
CA HIS A 153 0.61 7.93 -11.45
C HIS A 153 -0.81 7.39 -11.28
N ILE A 154 -1.28 7.29 -10.05
CA ILE A 154 -2.58 6.72 -9.72
C ILE A 154 -3.39 7.77 -8.97
N LEU A 155 -4.61 7.99 -9.41
CA LEU A 155 -5.56 8.88 -8.75
C LEU A 155 -6.82 8.08 -8.43
N SER A 156 -7.34 8.21 -7.21
CA SER A 156 -8.63 7.63 -6.83
C SER A 156 -9.48 8.62 -6.04
N LEU A 157 -10.80 8.46 -6.21
CA LEU A 157 -11.82 9.11 -5.41
C LEU A 157 -12.80 8.06 -4.94
N ASP A 158 -12.89 7.92 -3.62
CA ASP A 158 -13.75 6.99 -2.92
C ASP A 158 -14.81 7.78 -2.15
N ALA A 159 -16.05 7.31 -2.18
CA ALA A 159 -17.20 7.92 -1.52
C ALA A 159 -18.10 6.85 -0.90
N ASP A 160 -18.44 6.98 0.38
CA ASP A 160 -19.46 6.19 1.05
C ASP A 160 -20.57 7.09 1.58
N TYR A 161 -21.82 6.67 1.41
CA TYR A 161 -23.00 7.37 1.89
C TYR A 161 -23.97 6.44 2.63
N ASP A 162 -24.25 6.75 3.90
CA ASP A 162 -25.25 6.06 4.70
C ASP A 162 -26.66 6.53 4.32
N LEU A 163 -27.35 5.77 3.48
CA LEU A 163 -28.74 6.06 3.10
C LEU A 163 -29.68 6.02 4.31
N ASN A 164 -29.48 5.04 5.19
CA ASN A 164 -30.21 4.87 6.43
C ASN A 164 -29.44 3.92 7.36
N ARG A 165 -29.98 3.63 8.54
CA ARG A 165 -29.35 2.74 9.54
C ARG A 165 -29.04 1.32 9.04
N ALA A 166 -29.68 0.89 7.96
CA ALA A 166 -29.53 -0.44 7.41
C ALA A 166 -28.71 -0.46 6.11
N TRP A 167 -28.54 0.66 5.40
CA TRP A 167 -27.92 0.68 4.07
C TRP A 167 -26.83 1.74 3.97
N THR A 168 -25.65 1.31 3.54
CA THR A 168 -24.54 2.17 3.12
C THR A 168 -24.23 1.87 1.67
N LEU A 169 -24.12 2.90 0.84
CA LEU A 169 -23.69 2.78 -0.55
C LEU A 169 -22.29 3.34 -0.71
N GLY A 170 -21.45 2.65 -1.44
CA GLY A 170 -20.09 3.08 -1.76
C GLY A 170 -19.88 3.18 -3.26
N ALA A 171 -19.04 4.11 -3.67
CA ALA A 171 -18.55 4.23 -5.03
C ALA A 171 -17.08 4.64 -5.03
N LYS A 172 -16.32 4.09 -5.97
CA LYS A 172 -14.90 4.44 -6.21
C LYS A 172 -14.69 4.62 -7.69
N ILE A 173 -13.95 5.66 -8.05
CA ILE A 173 -13.40 5.82 -9.38
C ILE A 173 -11.89 6.00 -9.27
N GLY A 174 -11.16 5.40 -10.21
CA GLY A 174 -9.71 5.48 -10.24
C GLY A 174 -9.17 5.54 -11.66
N GLY A 175 -8.01 6.17 -11.82
CA GLY A 175 -7.23 6.17 -13.04
C GLY A 175 -5.76 5.94 -12.74
N ARG A 176 -5.10 5.14 -13.57
CA ARG A 176 -3.66 4.93 -13.58
C ARG A 176 -3.13 5.36 -14.93
N TRP A 177 -2.11 6.20 -14.90
CA TRP A 177 -1.36 6.63 -16.06
C TRP A 177 0.10 6.29 -15.85
N GLY A 178 0.66 5.50 -16.74
CA GLY A 178 2.00 5.01 -16.49
C GLY A 178 2.46 3.96 -17.47
N GLN A 179 3.63 3.44 -17.17
CA GLN A 179 4.25 2.41 -17.98
C GLN A 179 4.53 1.19 -17.12
N SER A 180 4.43 0.01 -17.73
CA SER A 180 4.76 -1.25 -17.09
C SER A 180 5.54 -2.16 -18.03
N ALA A 181 6.31 -3.07 -17.45
CA ALA A 181 6.96 -4.16 -18.17
C ALA A 181 6.77 -5.43 -17.35
N PRO A 182 6.56 -6.60 -17.99
CA PRO A 182 6.39 -7.86 -17.28
C PRO A 182 7.68 -8.29 -16.54
N ASP A 183 8.86 -7.90 -17.03
CA ASP A 183 10.17 -8.26 -16.46
C ASP A 183 11.25 -7.21 -16.78
N ASP A 184 12.52 -7.54 -16.48
CA ASP A 184 13.69 -6.68 -16.69
C ASP A 184 14.26 -6.65 -18.10
N THR A 185 13.89 -7.62 -18.93
CA THR A 185 14.35 -7.79 -20.31
C THR A 185 13.47 -7.02 -21.31
N ILE A 186 12.22 -6.76 -20.94
CA ILE A 186 11.25 -6.05 -21.77
C ILE A 186 11.22 -4.56 -21.38
N ALA A 187 11.20 -3.69 -22.39
CA ALA A 187 11.09 -2.25 -22.21
C ALA A 187 9.70 -1.89 -21.65
N LEU A 188 9.66 -0.85 -20.81
CA LEU A 188 8.42 -0.26 -20.32
C LEU A 188 7.54 0.18 -21.49
N ALA A 189 6.26 -0.18 -21.43
CA ALA A 189 5.23 0.21 -22.38
C ALA A 189 4.09 0.91 -21.65
N ASP A 190 3.42 1.85 -22.33
CA ASP A 190 2.25 2.55 -21.79
C ASP A 190 1.17 1.53 -21.39
N ASN A 191 0.61 1.74 -20.20
CA ASN A 191 -0.38 0.87 -19.59
C ASN A 191 -1.35 1.72 -18.76
N ASP A 192 -2.18 2.49 -19.42
CA ASP A 192 -3.22 3.27 -18.77
C ASP A 192 -4.42 2.39 -18.40
N ALA A 193 -4.96 2.60 -17.20
CA ALA A 193 -6.10 1.84 -16.71
C ALA A 193 -7.10 2.70 -15.92
N TYR A 194 -8.38 2.39 -16.07
CA TYR A 194 -9.49 3.09 -15.41
C TYR A 194 -10.35 2.09 -14.64
N LEU A 195 -10.67 2.42 -13.41
CA LEU A 195 -11.45 1.58 -12.52
C LEU A 195 -12.72 2.30 -12.06
N GLY A 196 -13.85 1.61 -12.13
CA GLY A 196 -15.09 1.99 -11.49
C GLY A 196 -15.56 0.88 -10.54
N VAL A 197 -15.91 1.23 -9.31
CA VAL A 197 -16.48 0.30 -8.33
C VAL A 197 -17.74 0.91 -7.74
N ILE A 198 -18.76 0.08 -7.57
CA ILE A 198 -19.95 0.39 -6.79
C ILE A 198 -20.19 -0.73 -5.79
N ASN A 199 -20.55 -0.37 -4.56
CA ASN A 199 -20.90 -1.35 -3.55
C ASN A 199 -22.12 -0.93 -2.72
N ALA A 200 -22.79 -1.93 -2.18
CA ALA A 200 -23.88 -1.77 -1.26
C ALA A 200 -23.64 -2.68 -0.05
N ARG A 201 -23.72 -2.09 1.14
CA ARG A 201 -23.64 -2.80 2.41
C ARG A 201 -24.98 -2.74 3.10
N TYR A 202 -25.45 -3.91 3.52
CA TYR A 202 -26.69 -4.05 4.25
C TYR A 202 -26.43 -4.54 5.68
N HIS A 203 -26.80 -3.71 6.65
CA HIS A 203 -26.70 -3.97 8.08
C HIS A 203 -28.01 -4.59 8.58
N LEU A 204 -28.05 -5.91 8.74
CA LEU A 204 -29.19 -6.58 9.36
C LEU A 204 -29.11 -6.42 10.88
N THR A 205 -30.27 -6.21 11.50
CA THR A 205 -30.39 -5.93 12.92
C THR A 205 -29.63 -6.96 13.79
N HIS A 206 -28.55 -6.45 14.39
CA HIS A 206 -27.73 -6.95 15.51
C HIS A 206 -26.64 -7.99 15.24
N LYS A 207 -26.53 -8.56 14.03
CA LYS A 207 -25.73 -9.78 13.88
C LYS A 207 -25.02 -9.96 12.54
N TRP A 208 -25.56 -9.40 11.46
CA TRP A 208 -25.05 -9.69 10.13
C TRP A 208 -24.88 -8.43 9.31
N ASP A 209 -23.78 -8.39 8.56
CA ASP A 209 -23.58 -7.41 7.50
C ASP A 209 -23.39 -8.17 6.19
N LEU A 210 -24.07 -7.73 5.14
CA LEU A 210 -23.90 -8.24 3.78
C LEU A 210 -23.24 -7.17 2.93
N LEU A 211 -22.34 -7.58 2.04
CA LEU A 211 -21.68 -6.73 1.05
C LEU A 211 -21.94 -7.32 -0.33
N LEU A 212 -22.33 -6.46 -1.25
CA LEU A 212 -22.32 -6.73 -2.68
C LEU A 212 -21.56 -5.61 -3.37
N GLU A 213 -20.61 -5.97 -4.22
CA GLU A 213 -19.77 -5.03 -4.95
C GLU A 213 -19.66 -5.46 -6.41
N GLY A 214 -19.72 -4.48 -7.30
CA GLY A 214 -19.44 -4.62 -8.72
C GLY A 214 -18.26 -3.74 -9.10
N ARG A 215 -17.33 -4.29 -9.87
CA ARG A 215 -16.10 -3.65 -10.34
C ARG A 215 -16.08 -3.68 -11.86
N TYR A 216 -15.55 -2.63 -12.47
CA TYR A 216 -15.26 -2.56 -13.90
C TYR A 216 -13.88 -1.93 -14.09
N LEU A 217 -12.99 -2.64 -14.76
CA LEU A 217 -11.64 -2.20 -15.10
C LEU A 217 -11.51 -2.12 -16.62
N GLU A 218 -10.94 -1.03 -17.11
CA GLU A 218 -10.59 -0.84 -18.51
C GLU A 218 -9.11 -0.51 -18.63
N ALA A 219 -8.33 -1.40 -19.24
CA ALA A 219 -6.92 -1.17 -19.58
C ALA A 219 -6.84 -0.70 -21.04
N SER A 220 -6.72 0.62 -21.22
CA SER A 220 -6.91 1.28 -22.51
C SER A 220 -5.86 0.85 -23.54
N ASP A 221 -4.60 0.78 -23.16
CA ASP A 221 -3.50 0.42 -24.08
C ASP A 221 -3.50 -1.07 -24.44
N ALA A 222 -4.03 -1.93 -23.56
CA ALA A 222 -4.22 -3.35 -23.82
C ALA A 222 -5.51 -3.65 -24.59
N GLY A 223 -6.41 -2.68 -24.75
CA GLY A 223 -7.74 -2.88 -25.33
C GLY A 223 -8.60 -3.87 -24.54
N LEU A 224 -8.34 -4.02 -23.24
CA LEU A 224 -8.98 -5.00 -22.37
C LEU A 224 -9.99 -4.30 -21.45
N SER A 225 -11.17 -4.90 -21.31
CA SER A 225 -12.15 -4.51 -20.30
C SER A 225 -12.64 -5.74 -19.56
N GLU A 226 -12.74 -5.63 -18.24
CA GLU A 226 -13.15 -6.72 -17.38
C GLU A 226 -14.11 -6.23 -16.30
N ALA A 227 -15.09 -7.08 -15.95
CA ALA A 227 -16.03 -6.81 -14.88
C ALA A 227 -15.95 -7.92 -13.84
N GLY A 228 -15.94 -7.53 -12.57
CA GLY A 228 -15.87 -8.44 -11.42
C GLY A 228 -16.99 -8.17 -10.42
N PHE A 229 -17.36 -9.19 -9.65
CA PHE A 229 -18.32 -9.06 -8.57
C PHE A 229 -17.76 -9.68 -7.29
N VAL A 230 -18.01 -9.00 -6.17
CA VAL A 230 -17.67 -9.51 -4.85
C VAL A 230 -18.93 -9.59 -4.01
N GLY A 231 -19.15 -10.76 -3.43
CA GLY A 231 -20.20 -11.00 -2.44
C GLY A 231 -19.59 -11.45 -1.13
N ALA A 232 -19.96 -10.82 -0.02
CA ALA A 232 -19.50 -11.23 1.30
C ALA A 232 -20.60 -11.13 2.37
N ALA A 233 -20.55 -12.06 3.31
CA ALA A 233 -21.41 -12.08 4.48
C ALA A 233 -20.56 -12.12 5.73
N TYR A 234 -20.92 -11.27 6.69
CA TYR A 234 -20.18 -11.12 7.92
C TYR A 234 -21.07 -11.30 9.13
N ARG A 235 -20.54 -11.99 10.14
CA ARG A 235 -21.19 -12.25 11.41
C ARG A 235 -20.46 -11.57 12.55
N HIS A 236 -21.20 -10.79 13.34
CA HIS A 236 -20.71 -10.22 14.60
C HIS A 236 -20.66 -11.31 15.70
N ILE A 237 -19.48 -11.55 16.24
CA ILE A 237 -19.21 -12.49 17.33
C ILE A 237 -18.90 -11.66 18.58
N GLY A 238 -19.87 -11.60 19.50
CA GLY A 238 -19.80 -10.67 20.64
C GLY A 238 -19.88 -9.21 20.19
N ASN A 239 -19.23 -8.32 20.93
CA ASN A 239 -19.24 -6.87 20.68
C ASN A 239 -17.99 -6.36 19.95
N ASN A 240 -16.96 -7.20 19.81
CA ASN A 240 -15.61 -6.77 19.44
C ASN A 240 -15.05 -7.51 18.24
N VAL A 241 -15.72 -8.55 17.74
CA VAL A 241 -15.21 -9.40 16.66
C VAL A 241 -16.24 -9.54 15.56
N LYS A 242 -15.79 -9.51 14.31
CA LYS A 242 -16.59 -9.78 13.13
C LYS A 242 -15.83 -10.76 12.23
N LEU A 243 -16.47 -11.87 11.90
CA LEU A 243 -15.93 -12.88 10.98
C LEU A 243 -16.72 -12.82 9.68
N GLY A 244 -16.03 -12.76 8.55
CA GLY A 244 -16.62 -12.72 7.22
C GLY A 244 -16.13 -13.84 6.33
N VAL A 245 -17.00 -14.27 5.42
CA VAL A 245 -16.65 -15.09 4.28
C VAL A 245 -17.20 -14.42 3.03
N GLY A 246 -16.43 -14.48 1.95
CA GLY A 246 -16.86 -13.93 0.68
C GLY A 246 -16.23 -14.65 -0.51
N TYR A 247 -16.68 -14.25 -1.68
CA TYR A 247 -16.18 -14.73 -2.95
C TYR A 247 -15.97 -13.54 -3.90
N ASN A 248 -14.80 -13.49 -4.53
CA ASN A 248 -14.49 -12.57 -5.62
C ASN A 248 -14.48 -13.35 -6.93
N THR A 249 -15.28 -12.90 -7.91
CA THR A 249 -15.29 -13.48 -9.25
C THR A 249 -14.29 -12.80 -10.20
N GLY A 250 -13.82 -11.59 -9.85
CA GLY A 250 -12.92 -10.81 -10.67
C GLY A 250 -11.48 -11.28 -10.51
N ARG A 251 -10.70 -11.21 -11.58
CA ARG A 251 -9.28 -11.59 -11.55
C ARG A 251 -8.36 -10.43 -11.24
N PHE A 252 -8.89 -9.21 -11.17
CA PHE A 252 -8.13 -7.99 -10.97
C PHE A 252 -8.48 -7.30 -9.64
N SER A 253 -7.51 -6.59 -9.10
CA SER A 253 -7.62 -5.81 -7.86
C SER A 253 -8.31 -4.46 -8.06
N ASP A 254 -8.95 -3.96 -7.00
CA ASP A 254 -9.42 -2.58 -6.96
C ASP A 254 -8.30 -1.58 -6.62
N ASP A 255 -7.10 -2.07 -6.31
CA ASP A 255 -5.87 -1.29 -6.29
C ASP A 255 -5.26 -1.25 -7.69
N LEU A 256 -5.34 -0.09 -8.34
CA LEU A 256 -4.77 0.10 -9.67
C LEU A 256 -3.24 -0.05 -9.74
N SER A 257 -2.53 -0.03 -8.61
CA SER A 257 -1.09 -0.33 -8.59
C SER A 257 -0.80 -1.81 -8.73
N ASP A 258 -1.77 -2.66 -8.46
CA ASP A 258 -1.61 -4.08 -8.60
C ASP A 258 -1.75 -4.47 -10.07
N LEU A 259 -0.71 -5.12 -10.61
CA LEU A 259 -0.67 -5.55 -12.00
C LEU A 259 -0.83 -7.07 -12.13
N THR A 260 -0.95 -7.81 -11.03
CA THR A 260 -1.22 -9.24 -11.05
C THR A 260 -2.71 -9.51 -11.25
N TYR A 261 -3.03 -10.67 -11.82
CA TYR A 261 -4.38 -11.08 -12.17
C TYR A 261 -4.76 -12.39 -11.43
N ASP A 262 -4.67 -12.36 -10.11
CA ASP A 262 -4.79 -13.51 -9.19
C ASP A 262 -5.86 -13.33 -8.10
N ASP A 263 -6.72 -12.33 -8.25
CA ASP A 263 -7.67 -11.89 -7.22
C ASP A 263 -8.94 -12.76 -7.08
N GLU A 264 -9.13 -13.75 -7.97
CA GLU A 264 -10.32 -14.61 -8.02
C GLU A 264 -10.27 -15.67 -6.90
N GLY A 265 -11.30 -15.74 -6.05
CA GLY A 265 -11.37 -16.81 -5.06
C GLY A 265 -12.26 -16.56 -3.85
N VAL A 266 -12.23 -17.55 -2.95
CA VAL A 266 -12.88 -17.48 -1.63
C VAL A 266 -11.93 -16.80 -0.66
N PHE A 267 -12.45 -15.86 0.13
CA PHE A 267 -11.69 -15.22 1.20
C PHE A 267 -12.42 -15.29 2.54
N ILE A 268 -11.63 -15.23 3.61
CA ILE A 268 -12.11 -15.18 4.99
C ILE A 268 -11.50 -13.95 5.65
N ASN A 269 -12.35 -13.10 6.25
CA ASN A 269 -11.94 -11.87 6.92
C ASN A 269 -12.22 -11.94 8.42
N PHE A 270 -11.25 -11.54 9.23
CA PHE A 270 -11.39 -11.41 10.67
C PHE A 270 -11.10 -9.97 11.10
N ILE A 271 -12.07 -9.31 11.73
CA ILE A 271 -11.95 -7.92 12.18
C ILE A 271 -12.17 -7.89 13.69
N ALA A 272 -11.19 -7.40 14.44
CA ALA A 272 -11.29 -7.17 15.88
C ALA A 272 -11.21 -5.67 16.20
N LYS A 273 -12.09 -5.20 17.08
CA LYS A 273 -12.09 -3.84 17.65
C LYS A 273 -11.69 -3.92 19.13
N PHE A 274 -10.62 -3.22 19.49
CA PHE A 274 -10.09 -3.13 20.85
C PHE A 274 -10.29 -1.72 21.42
#